data_AF-A0A2P6TGR6-F1
#
_entry.id   AF-A0A2P6TGR6-F1
#
_cell.length_a   1.000
_cell.length_b   1.000
_cell.length_c   1.000
_cell.angle_alpha   90.00
_cell.angle_beta   90.00
_cell.angle_gamma   90.00
#
_symmetry.space_group_name_H-M   'P 1'
#
loop_
_entity.id
_entity.type
_entity.pdbx_description
1 polymer ?
#
loop_
_entity_poly.entity_id
_entity_poly.type
_entity_poly.pdbx_seq_one_letter_code
_entity_poly.pdbx_strand_id
1 'polypeptide(L)'
;MAAAAGALAPLVEDAQAAGGYHCIVLDPPWENASAKRSARYPTLPSRNLLGLPLRQLMCQGGCLVAMWITNRERHRRFIDSELLPGWGLRHLATWHWLKVTDHGQLVSRLDIEHRRPYESLLLCWPAHLPPPPGLPDSGQQLHGSSGGEQATAAAAAAAGGQPAGRIAPGRQAAGLLAAGGQAGPSNQSAPDAAANGFHLLQDLPLVIAAVPPAAHSRKPHLGPLLLPLLPPGARCLEMFARELHSGWTSWGNEALKFQSTACFEPAVATE
;
A
#
# COMPACT_ATOMS: atom_id res chain seq x y z
N MET A 1 -23.39 -11.47 -6.58
CA MET A 1 -24.05 -11.83 -5.31
C MET A 1 -23.31 -11.16 -4.18
N ALA A 2 -23.97 -10.28 -3.43
CA ALA A 2 -23.44 -9.74 -2.19
C ALA A 2 -22.98 -10.92 -1.31
N ALA A 3 -22.01 -10.70 -0.43
CA ALA A 3 -21.86 -11.58 0.72
C ALA A 3 -23.23 -11.61 1.41
N ALA A 4 -23.99 -12.70 1.23
CA ALA A 4 -25.20 -12.89 2.01
C ALA A 4 -24.76 -12.77 3.47
N ALA A 5 -25.50 -12.05 4.32
CA ALA A 5 -25.07 -11.81 5.70
C ALA A 5 -24.69 -13.10 6.44
N GLY A 6 -25.27 -14.26 6.07
CA GLY A 6 -24.91 -15.58 6.59
C GLY A 6 -23.57 -16.15 6.10
N ALA A 7 -23.04 -15.71 4.96
CA ALA A 7 -21.75 -16.20 4.44
C ALA A 7 -20.58 -15.75 5.33
N LEU A 8 -20.67 -14.57 5.97
CA LEU A 8 -19.59 -14.03 6.80
C LEU A 8 -19.66 -14.45 8.27
N ALA A 9 -20.70 -15.20 8.67
CA ALA A 9 -20.88 -15.62 10.06
C ALA A 9 -19.65 -16.35 10.64
N PRO A 10 -19.03 -17.33 9.94
CA PRO A 10 -17.84 -18.00 10.47
C PRO A 10 -16.66 -17.05 10.70
N LEU A 11 -16.51 -16.04 9.83
CA LEU A 11 -15.44 -15.05 9.95
C LEU A 11 -15.68 -14.09 11.12
N VAL A 12 -16.94 -13.73 11.37
CA VAL A 12 -17.32 -12.90 12.52
C VAL A 12 -17.14 -13.68 13.82
N GLU A 13 -17.53 -14.95 13.87
CA GLU A 13 -17.34 -15.82 15.03
C GLU A 13 -15.86 -15.99 15.37
N ASP A 14 -15.01 -16.26 14.38
CA ASP A 14 -13.56 -16.34 14.55
C ASP A 14 -12.94 -15.00 15.01
N ALA A 15 -13.41 -13.88 14.47
CA ALA A 15 -12.98 -12.56 14.93
C ALA A 15 -13.33 -12.38 16.42
N GLN A 16 -14.58 -12.62 16.81
CA GLN A 16 -15.06 -12.45 18.18
C GLN A 16 -14.36 -13.38 19.17
N ALA A 17 -14.13 -14.64 18.79
CA ALA A 17 -13.49 -15.63 19.65
C ALA A 17 -12.02 -15.29 19.98
N ALA A 18 -11.32 -14.61 19.06
CA ALA A 18 -9.90 -14.31 19.18
C ALA A 18 -9.58 -12.80 19.17
N GLY A 19 -10.52 -11.98 19.65
CA GLY A 19 -10.30 -10.55 19.94
C GLY A 19 -10.24 -9.62 18.73
N GLY A 20 -10.62 -10.11 17.55
CA GLY A 20 -10.64 -9.39 16.29
C GLY A 20 -9.31 -9.43 15.53
N TYR A 21 -9.32 -8.76 14.37
CA TYR A 21 -8.16 -8.62 13.49
C TYR A 21 -7.48 -7.27 13.72
N HIS A 22 -6.15 -7.27 13.79
CA HIS A 22 -5.32 -6.07 13.95
C HIS A 22 -5.04 -5.40 12.59
N CYS A 23 -5.16 -6.17 11.51
CA CYS A 23 -5.03 -5.69 10.15
C CYS A 23 -6.03 -6.38 9.23
N ILE A 24 -6.69 -5.61 8.38
CA ILE A 24 -7.59 -6.11 7.35
C ILE A 24 -7.19 -5.52 6.01
N VAL A 25 -6.81 -6.37 5.05
CA VAL A 25 -6.54 -6.00 3.66
C VAL A 25 -7.77 -6.31 2.81
N LEU A 26 -8.15 -5.36 1.96
CA LEU A 26 -9.30 -5.46 1.05
C LEU A 26 -8.85 -5.23 -0.40
N ASP A 27 -9.19 -6.13 -1.32
CA ASP A 27 -9.14 -5.89 -2.78
C ASP A 27 -10.56 -6.00 -3.38
N PRO A 28 -11.46 -5.03 -3.13
CA PRO A 28 -12.84 -5.13 -3.56
C PRO A 28 -12.98 -5.21 -5.08
N PRO A 29 -13.99 -5.95 -5.61
CA PRO A 29 -14.27 -6.01 -7.04
C PRO A 29 -14.98 -4.73 -7.51
N TRP A 30 -14.25 -3.61 -7.56
CA TRP A 30 -14.79 -2.31 -7.98
C TRP A 30 -15.42 -2.37 -9.38
N GLU A 31 -16.57 -1.71 -9.54
CA GLU A 31 -17.25 -1.68 -10.84
C GLU A 31 -16.35 -1.07 -11.90
N ASN A 32 -16.13 -1.81 -12.99
CA ASN A 32 -15.39 -1.28 -14.12
C ASN A 32 -16.00 -1.70 -15.46
N ALA A 33 -15.87 -0.83 -16.46
CA ALA A 33 -16.46 -1.02 -17.78
C ALA A 33 -15.83 -2.20 -18.55
N SER A 34 -14.65 -2.66 -18.14
CA SER A 34 -13.99 -3.85 -18.68
C SER A 34 -14.61 -5.14 -18.13
N ALA A 35 -14.86 -5.19 -16.82
CA ALA A 35 -15.50 -6.30 -16.10
C ALA A 35 -16.97 -6.46 -16.51
N LYS A 36 -17.68 -5.36 -16.84
CA LYS A 36 -19.03 -5.44 -17.43
C LYS A 36 -19.04 -6.14 -18.79
N ARG A 37 -17.96 -6.05 -19.58
CA ARG A 37 -17.85 -6.66 -20.91
C ARG A 37 -17.42 -8.13 -20.89
N SER A 38 -16.75 -8.58 -19.83
CA SER A 38 -16.24 -9.96 -19.77
C SER A 38 -17.27 -11.00 -19.34
N ALA A 39 -18.48 -10.59 -18.90
CA ALA A 39 -19.62 -11.43 -18.47
C ALA A 39 -19.33 -12.50 -17.39
N ARG A 40 -18.07 -12.69 -16.99
CA ARG A 40 -17.61 -13.76 -16.08
C ARG A 40 -18.01 -13.52 -14.63
N TYR A 41 -18.38 -12.29 -14.26
CA TYR A 41 -18.92 -11.96 -12.94
C TYR A 41 -19.95 -10.83 -13.06
N PRO A 42 -21.13 -10.90 -12.41
CA PRO A 42 -22.00 -9.74 -12.27
C PRO A 42 -21.26 -8.69 -11.44
N THR A 43 -20.92 -7.55 -12.04
CA THR A 43 -20.32 -6.43 -11.30
C THR A 43 -21.29 -6.00 -10.21
N LEU A 44 -20.90 -6.19 -8.96
CA LEU A 44 -21.73 -5.83 -7.82
C LEU A 44 -21.75 -4.30 -7.66
N PRO A 45 -22.90 -3.70 -7.33
CA PRO A 45 -22.96 -2.32 -6.89
C PRO A 45 -21.96 -2.09 -5.77
N SER A 46 -21.10 -1.07 -5.87
CA SER A 46 -20.12 -0.74 -4.83
C SER A 46 -20.76 -0.50 -3.46
N ARG A 47 -22.06 -0.13 -3.43
CA ARG A 47 -22.86 -0.03 -2.20
C ARG A 47 -22.97 -1.34 -1.41
N ASN A 48 -22.83 -2.50 -2.04
CA ASN A 48 -22.85 -3.79 -1.34
C ASN A 48 -21.68 -3.91 -0.34
N LEU A 49 -20.59 -3.15 -0.53
CA LEU A 49 -19.48 -3.11 0.41
C LEU A 49 -19.92 -2.57 1.79
N LEU A 50 -20.92 -1.67 1.84
CA LEU A 50 -21.46 -1.18 3.11
C LEU A 50 -22.07 -2.31 3.97
N GLY A 51 -22.48 -3.41 3.37
CA GLY A 51 -23.01 -4.58 4.08
C GLY A 51 -21.93 -5.46 4.72
N LEU A 52 -20.65 -5.20 4.51
CA LEU A 52 -19.59 -5.94 5.19
C LEU A 52 -19.58 -5.58 6.69
N PRO A 53 -19.56 -6.57 7.60
CA PRO A 53 -19.55 -6.36 9.05
C PRO A 53 -18.15 -5.97 9.54
N LEU A 54 -17.46 -5.06 8.83
CA LEU A 54 -16.04 -4.75 9.07
C LEU A 54 -15.79 -4.34 10.53
N ARG A 55 -16.72 -3.58 11.13
CA ARG A 55 -16.68 -3.20 12.56
C ARG A 55 -16.62 -4.38 13.52
N GLN A 56 -17.28 -5.48 13.19
CA GLN A 56 -17.31 -6.70 14.01
C GLN A 56 -16.04 -7.54 13.84
N LEU A 57 -15.30 -7.32 12.74
CA LEU A 57 -14.04 -8.01 12.45
C LEU A 57 -12.83 -7.31 13.09
N MET A 58 -12.90 -6.00 13.29
CA MET A 58 -11.79 -5.20 13.82
C MET A 58 -11.52 -5.49 15.30
N CYS A 59 -10.24 -5.58 15.66
CA CYS A 59 -9.80 -5.56 17.05
C CYS A 59 -10.19 -4.23 17.71
N GLN A 60 -10.73 -4.28 18.93
CA GLN A 60 -11.22 -3.11 19.67
C GLN A 60 -10.10 -2.12 20.04
N GLY A 61 -8.88 -2.62 20.21
CA GLY A 61 -7.69 -1.80 20.49
C GLY A 61 -7.16 -1.05 19.27
N GLY A 62 -7.71 -1.30 18.08
CA GLY A 62 -7.27 -0.71 16.82
C GLY A 62 -7.09 -1.74 15.73
N CYS A 63 -7.41 -1.35 14.50
CA CYS A 63 -7.26 -2.18 13.32
C CYS A 63 -6.80 -1.34 12.13
N LEU A 64 -5.66 -1.67 11.54
CA LEU A 64 -5.21 -1.06 10.30
C LEU A 64 -5.99 -1.66 9.14
N VAL A 65 -6.77 -0.85 8.44
CA VAL A 65 -7.52 -1.29 7.26
C VAL A 65 -6.83 -0.76 6.00
N ALA A 66 -6.35 -1.67 5.16
CA ALA A 66 -5.67 -1.36 3.91
C ALA A 66 -6.55 -1.78 2.72
N MET A 67 -7.06 -0.81 1.95
CA MET A 67 -8.01 -1.07 0.87
C MET A 67 -7.47 -0.64 -0.49
N TRP A 68 -7.36 -1.58 -1.43
CA TRP A 68 -7.06 -1.24 -2.82
C TRP A 68 -8.24 -0.49 -3.43
N ILE A 69 -7.95 0.64 -4.08
CA ILE A 69 -8.96 1.49 -4.70
C ILE A 69 -8.63 1.77 -6.17
N THR A 70 -9.67 2.08 -6.93
CA THR A 70 -9.53 2.57 -8.31
C THR A 70 -9.32 4.09 -8.34
N ASN A 71 -8.58 4.57 -9.34
CA ASN A 71 -8.34 6.01 -9.56
C ASN A 71 -9.59 6.78 -10.05
N ARG A 72 -10.75 6.12 -10.22
CA ARG A 72 -11.99 6.76 -10.66
C ARG A 72 -12.59 7.64 -9.57
N GLU A 73 -12.78 8.92 -9.84
CA GLU A 73 -13.32 9.89 -8.87
C GLU A 73 -14.64 9.48 -8.22
N ARG A 74 -15.57 8.90 -9.00
CA ARG A 74 -16.86 8.45 -8.47
C ARG A 74 -16.71 7.47 -7.30
N HIS A 75 -15.74 6.54 -7.38
CA HIS A 75 -15.48 5.61 -6.29
C HIS A 75 -14.80 6.31 -5.12
N ARG A 76 -13.86 7.23 -5.37
CA ARG A 76 -13.25 8.03 -4.30
C ARG A 76 -14.30 8.80 -3.50
N ARG A 77 -15.19 9.53 -4.19
CA ARG A 77 -16.30 10.25 -3.52
C ARG A 77 -17.17 9.31 -2.69
N PHE A 78 -17.53 8.13 -3.22
CA PHE A 78 -18.29 7.13 -2.47
C PHE A 78 -17.52 6.60 -1.25
N ILE A 79 -16.22 6.35 -1.39
CA ILE A 79 -15.36 5.88 -0.30
C ILE A 79 -15.36 6.91 0.84
N ASP A 80 -15.11 8.17 0.51
CA ASP A 80 -14.93 9.23 1.50
C ASP A 80 -16.26 9.64 2.15
N SER A 81 -17.34 9.74 1.37
CA SER A 81 -18.63 10.23 1.86
C SER A 81 -19.53 9.17 2.47
N GLU A 82 -19.38 7.89 2.10
CA GLU A 82 -20.30 6.84 2.52
C GLU A 82 -19.57 5.63 3.13
N LEU A 83 -18.55 5.09 2.46
CA LEU A 83 -17.95 3.81 2.85
C LEU A 83 -17.15 3.91 4.16
N LEU A 84 -16.21 4.84 4.24
CA LEU A 84 -15.40 5.01 5.45
C LEU A 84 -16.25 5.44 6.65
N PRO A 85 -17.16 6.43 6.56
CA PRO A 85 -18.10 6.73 7.63
C PRO A 85 -18.99 5.53 8.01
N GLY A 86 -19.48 4.80 7.01
CA GLY A 86 -20.29 3.59 7.15
C GLY A 86 -19.56 2.44 7.87
N TRP A 87 -18.23 2.41 7.83
CA TRP A 87 -17.39 1.50 8.60
C TRP A 87 -16.78 2.13 9.87
N GLY A 88 -16.94 3.43 10.09
CA GLY A 88 -16.36 4.15 11.22
C GLY A 88 -14.85 4.27 11.13
N LEU A 89 -14.35 4.35 9.91
CA LEU A 89 -12.94 4.52 9.60
C LEU A 89 -12.67 5.96 9.20
N ARG A 90 -11.47 6.43 9.49
CA ARG A 90 -10.86 7.61 8.89
C ARG A 90 -9.72 7.20 7.98
N HIS A 91 -9.45 8.01 6.97
CA HIS A 91 -8.26 7.90 6.14
C HIS A 91 -7.02 8.34 6.92
N LEU A 92 -5.93 7.56 6.84
CA LEU A 92 -4.64 7.89 7.44
C LEU A 92 -3.61 8.30 6.38
N ALA A 93 -3.49 7.50 5.32
CA ALA A 93 -2.49 7.70 4.29
C ALA A 93 -2.90 7.00 2.99
N THR A 94 -2.30 7.42 1.88
CA THR A 94 -2.44 6.74 0.60
C THR A 94 -1.09 6.25 0.14
N TRP A 95 -0.98 4.96 -0.13
CA TRP A 95 0.17 4.35 -0.78
C TRP A 95 -0.14 4.11 -2.26
N HIS A 96 0.90 4.06 -3.08
CA HIS A 96 0.78 3.79 -4.51
C HIS A 96 1.66 2.62 -4.90
N TRP A 97 1.07 1.61 -5.54
CA TRP A 97 1.84 0.60 -6.24
C TRP A 97 2.11 1.07 -7.66
N LEU A 98 3.33 1.55 -7.90
CA LEU A 98 3.85 1.91 -9.20
C LEU A 98 4.32 0.67 -9.95
N LYS A 99 3.74 0.45 -11.13
CA LYS A 99 4.02 -0.68 -12.01
C LYS A 99 5.18 -0.32 -12.92
N VAL A 100 6.26 -1.07 -12.78
CA VAL A 100 7.48 -0.91 -13.58
C VAL A 100 7.77 -2.16 -14.40
N THR A 101 8.60 -2.04 -15.42
CA THR A 101 9.22 -3.17 -16.13
C THR A 101 10.35 -3.74 -15.28
N ASP A 102 10.87 -4.90 -15.68
CA ASP A 102 12.10 -5.51 -15.17
C ASP A 102 13.34 -4.60 -15.33
N HIS A 103 13.29 -3.66 -16.27
CA HIS A 103 14.28 -2.60 -16.45
C HIS A 103 13.99 -1.31 -15.65
N GLY A 104 12.99 -1.33 -14.76
CA GLY A 104 12.64 -0.18 -13.90
C GLY A 104 11.89 0.96 -14.61
N GLN A 105 11.44 0.76 -15.85
CA GLN A 105 10.69 1.77 -16.60
C GLN A 105 9.19 1.66 -16.31
N LEU A 106 8.44 2.76 -16.42
CA LEU A 106 6.99 2.70 -16.21
C LEU A 106 6.29 1.86 -17.30
N VAL A 107 5.33 1.01 -16.90
CA VAL A 107 4.56 0.19 -17.86
C VAL A 107 3.61 1.02 -18.74
N SER A 108 3.29 2.24 -18.33
CA SER A 108 2.57 3.24 -19.11
C SER A 108 2.94 4.65 -18.65
N ARG A 109 2.64 5.67 -19.46
CA ARG A 109 2.93 7.06 -19.09
C ARG A 109 2.00 7.54 -17.97
N LEU A 110 2.52 8.42 -17.09
CA LEU A 110 1.77 8.96 -15.93
C LEU A 110 0.64 9.91 -16.33
N ASP A 111 0.78 10.58 -17.47
CA ASP A 111 -0.15 11.59 -18.02
C ASP A 111 -1.41 10.98 -18.66
N ILE A 112 -1.46 9.67 -18.86
CA ILE A 112 -2.62 8.99 -19.44
C ILE A 112 -3.68 8.77 -18.37
N GLU A 113 -4.68 9.66 -18.35
CA GLU A 113 -5.75 9.71 -17.34
C GLU A 113 -6.50 8.38 -17.15
N HIS A 114 -6.71 7.64 -18.23
CA HIS A 114 -7.49 6.39 -18.24
C HIS A 114 -6.66 5.12 -18.04
N ARG A 115 -5.32 5.20 -18.02
CA ARG A 115 -4.43 4.04 -17.79
C ARG A 115 -3.16 4.45 -17.05
N ARG A 116 -3.34 4.84 -15.78
CA ARG A 116 -2.23 5.16 -14.90
C ARG A 116 -1.39 3.91 -14.60
N PRO A 117 -0.05 4.01 -14.57
CA PRO A 117 0.84 2.90 -14.25
C PRO A 117 0.86 2.60 -12.74
N TYR A 118 -0.20 2.93 -12.00
CA TYR A 118 -0.26 2.67 -10.57
C TYR A 118 -1.67 2.37 -10.07
N GLU A 119 -1.73 1.61 -8.99
CA GLU A 119 -2.93 1.39 -8.18
C GLU A 119 -2.74 2.04 -6.82
N SER A 120 -3.82 2.55 -6.22
CA SER A 120 -3.75 3.21 -4.91
C SER A 120 -4.23 2.25 -3.83
N LEU A 121 -3.54 2.25 -2.69
CA LEU A 121 -3.89 1.54 -1.48
C LEU A 121 -4.19 2.57 -0.39
N LEU A 122 -5.41 2.55 0.11
CA LEU A 122 -5.86 3.47 1.15
C LEU A 122 -5.62 2.83 2.52
N LEU A 123 -4.82 3.48 3.37
CA LEU A 123 -4.67 3.08 4.77
C LEU A 123 -5.68 3.85 5.62
N CYS A 124 -6.42 3.12 6.42
CA CYS A 124 -7.52 3.63 7.23
C CYS A 124 -7.44 3.09 8.66
N TRP A 125 -8.08 3.80 9.59
CA TRP A 125 -8.07 3.47 11.01
C TRP A 125 -9.40 3.82 11.68
N PRO A 126 -9.82 3.13 12.77
CA PRO A 126 -11.02 3.48 13.49
C PRO A 126 -11.05 4.96 13.91
N ALA A 127 -12.05 5.69 13.43
CA ALA A 127 -12.14 7.14 13.59
C ALA A 127 -12.27 7.59 15.06
N HIS A 128 -12.80 6.71 15.92
CA HIS A 128 -13.01 6.97 17.35
C HIS A 128 -11.76 6.72 18.22
N LEU A 129 -10.70 6.14 17.67
CA LEU A 129 -9.45 5.87 18.37
C LEU A 129 -8.38 6.91 18.01
N PRO A 130 -7.39 7.17 18.87
CA PRO A 130 -6.21 7.97 18.47
C PRO A 130 -5.47 7.31 17.31
N PRO A 131 -4.73 8.07 16.48
CA PRO A 131 -3.95 7.49 15.39
C PRO A 131 -2.89 6.52 15.94
N PRO A 132 -2.58 5.45 15.20
CA PRO A 132 -1.57 4.50 15.63
C PRO A 132 -0.20 5.20 15.71
N PRO A 133 0.65 4.84 16.68
CA PRO A 133 1.99 5.41 16.81
C PRO A 133 2.79 5.25 15.50
N GLY A 134 3.41 6.34 15.03
CA GLY A 134 4.27 6.32 13.85
C GLY A 134 3.56 6.47 12.49
N LEU A 135 2.23 6.63 12.46
CA LEU A 135 1.48 6.96 11.24
C LEU A 135 0.87 8.37 11.35
N PRO A 136 0.90 9.17 10.26
CA PRO A 136 0.39 10.54 10.27
C PRO A 136 -1.14 10.59 10.44
N ASP A 137 -1.62 11.65 11.09
CA ASP A 137 -3.05 11.97 11.16
C ASP A 137 -3.41 12.92 10.01
N SER A 138 -4.14 12.41 9.01
CA SER A 138 -4.60 13.22 7.86
C SER A 138 -5.67 14.27 8.24
N GLY A 139 -6.06 14.36 9.52
CA GLY A 139 -7.08 15.29 10.02
C GLY A 139 -6.71 16.77 10.10
N GLN A 140 -5.46 17.17 9.79
CA GLN A 140 -5.07 18.59 9.75
C GLN A 140 -4.57 19.02 8.36
N GLN A 141 -5.47 19.69 7.62
CA GLN A 141 -5.21 20.80 6.68
C GLN A 141 -4.86 20.50 5.21
N LEU A 142 -5.91 20.51 4.36
CA LEU A 142 -5.88 21.15 3.04
C LEU A 142 -6.81 22.38 3.07
N HIS A 143 -6.39 23.43 3.76
CA HIS A 143 -6.89 24.80 3.57
C HIS A 143 -5.67 25.68 3.28
N GLY A 144 -5.25 25.67 2.02
CA GLY A 144 -4.42 26.72 1.44
C GLY A 144 -5.34 27.85 1.03
N SER A 145 -5.32 28.93 1.80
CA SER A 145 -6.02 30.17 1.54
C SER A 145 -5.60 30.78 0.21
N SER A 146 -6.60 31.22 -0.54
CA SER A 146 -6.49 32.18 -1.62
C SER A 146 -5.85 33.48 -1.10
N GLY A 147 -4.66 33.80 -1.56
CA GLY A 147 -4.04 35.12 -1.46
C GLY A 147 -3.40 35.41 -2.82
N GLY A 148 -4.03 36.29 -3.58
CA GLY A 148 -3.53 36.69 -4.89
C GLY A 148 -2.30 37.58 -4.76
N GLU A 149 -1.34 37.39 -5.66
CA GLU A 149 -0.37 38.42 -6.00
C GLU A 149 -0.12 38.40 -7.51
N GLN A 150 0.03 39.61 -8.01
CA GLN A 150 -0.23 40.05 -9.37
C GLN A 150 0.84 39.61 -10.37
N ALA A 151 0.40 39.47 -11.61
CA ALA A 151 1.24 39.43 -12.78
C ALA A 151 2.06 40.72 -12.93
N THR A 152 3.36 40.59 -13.24
CA THR A 152 4.09 41.58 -14.04
C THR A 152 5.01 40.88 -15.03
N ALA A 153 4.80 41.20 -16.30
CA ALA A 153 5.65 40.83 -17.42
C ALA A 153 6.83 41.80 -17.55
N ALA A 154 8.02 41.31 -17.94
CA ALA A 154 9.01 42.11 -18.68
C ALA A 154 10.11 41.25 -19.34
N ALA A 155 10.23 41.46 -20.67
CA ALA A 155 11.43 41.48 -21.54
C ALA A 155 12.36 40.23 -21.60
N ALA A 156 12.47 39.49 -22.72
CA ALA A 156 12.96 39.80 -24.07
C ALA A 156 14.51 39.89 -24.22
N ALA A 157 15.07 38.86 -24.87
CA ALA A 157 16.17 38.82 -25.86
C ALA A 157 17.52 39.53 -25.58
N ALA A 158 18.63 38.77 -25.64
CA ALA A 158 19.59 38.76 -26.76
C ALA A 158 20.98 38.18 -26.39
N ALA A 159 21.66 37.62 -27.41
CA ALA A 159 23.07 37.20 -27.52
C ALA A 159 23.48 35.92 -26.73
N GLY A 160 24.12 34.90 -27.29
CA GLY A 160 24.97 34.78 -28.47
C GLY A 160 26.37 34.31 -28.01
N GLY A 161 26.73 33.04 -28.28
CA GLY A 161 28.11 32.55 -28.09
C GLY A 161 28.24 31.11 -27.58
N GLN A 162 28.57 30.19 -28.48
CA GLN A 162 29.45 29.03 -28.22
C GLN A 162 30.88 29.39 -28.72
N PRO A 163 31.99 28.65 -28.47
CA PRO A 163 32.10 27.24 -28.02
C PRO A 163 33.25 26.90 -27.03
N ALA A 164 33.35 25.59 -26.72
CA ALA A 164 34.56 24.79 -26.47
C ALA A 164 35.09 24.60 -25.02
N GLY A 165 35.31 23.33 -24.66
CA GLY A 165 36.09 22.93 -23.48
C GLY A 165 35.89 21.47 -23.03
N ARG A 166 36.60 20.52 -23.67
CA ARG A 166 36.84 19.13 -23.19
C ARG A 166 37.64 19.16 -21.88
N ILE A 167 37.27 18.36 -20.86
CA ILE A 167 38.24 17.71 -19.95
C ILE A 167 37.71 16.31 -19.54
N ALA A 168 38.62 15.34 -19.53
CA ALA A 168 38.48 13.91 -19.27
C ALA A 168 38.62 13.54 -17.77
N PRO A 169 38.40 12.28 -17.35
CA PRO A 169 38.28 11.87 -15.96
C PRO A 169 39.61 11.40 -15.33
N GLY A 170 39.70 11.42 -14.00
CA GLY A 170 40.76 10.71 -13.29
C GLY A 170 40.87 11.07 -11.81
N ARG A 171 40.67 10.08 -10.93
CA ARG A 171 41.73 9.39 -10.17
C ARG A 171 41.25 8.89 -8.80
N GLN A 172 41.56 7.61 -8.56
CA GLN A 172 41.67 6.96 -7.26
C GLN A 172 42.85 7.51 -6.45
N ALA A 173 42.75 7.43 -5.12
CA ALA A 173 43.80 7.10 -4.15
C ALA A 173 43.09 6.86 -2.79
N ALA A 174 43.08 5.69 -2.17
CA ALA A 174 44.17 4.87 -1.62
C ALA A 174 44.84 5.49 -0.37
N GLY A 175 44.62 4.81 0.78
CA GLY A 175 45.52 4.73 1.94
C GLY A 175 45.39 5.84 2.99
N LEU A 176 45.33 5.48 4.28
CA LEU A 176 46.53 5.32 5.12
C LEU A 176 46.18 5.17 6.63
N LEU A 177 46.69 4.09 7.27
CA LEU A 177 47.21 3.90 8.67
C LEU A 177 46.38 4.42 9.89
N ALA A 178 46.43 3.90 11.12
CA ALA A 178 46.90 2.70 11.83
C ALA A 178 46.60 2.94 13.34
N ALA A 179 46.75 1.89 14.17
CA ALA A 179 46.74 1.87 15.66
C ALA A 179 45.35 1.95 16.33
N GLY A 180 44.98 1.15 17.33
CA GLY A 180 45.76 0.37 18.31
C GLY A 180 45.36 0.82 19.71
N GLY A 181 44.43 0.11 20.37
CA GLY A 181 44.01 0.41 21.74
C GLY A 181 43.05 -0.64 22.30
N GLN A 182 43.47 -1.34 23.36
CA GLN A 182 42.66 -2.30 24.13
C GLN A 182 41.81 -1.56 25.18
N ALA A 183 40.56 -2.00 25.42
CA ALA A 183 39.86 -1.87 26.71
C ALA A 183 38.61 -2.77 26.81
N GLY A 184 38.62 -3.71 27.77
CA GLY A 184 37.51 -4.11 28.67
C GLY A 184 36.19 -4.71 28.14
N PRO A 185 35.59 -5.72 28.83
CA PRO A 185 34.35 -6.35 28.39
C PRO A 185 33.17 -5.44 28.75
N SER A 186 32.54 -4.84 27.76
CA SER A 186 31.27 -4.12 27.93
C SER A 186 30.13 -4.96 27.35
N ASN A 187 29.24 -5.31 28.26
CA ASN A 187 27.87 -5.81 28.12
C ASN A 187 27.29 -5.61 26.71
N GLN A 188 27.29 -6.67 25.88
CA GLN A 188 26.56 -6.69 24.62
C GLN A 188 25.07 -6.83 24.95
N SER A 189 24.40 -5.69 25.04
CA SER A 189 22.96 -5.59 24.81
C SER A 189 22.66 -6.15 23.43
N ALA A 190 21.63 -6.99 23.36
CA ALA A 190 21.16 -7.59 22.12
C ALA A 190 20.95 -6.53 21.03
N PRO A 191 21.30 -6.80 19.76
CA PRO A 191 21.13 -5.83 18.69
C PRO A 191 19.64 -5.49 18.53
N ASP A 192 19.35 -4.19 18.51
CA ASP A 192 18.03 -3.63 18.25
C ASP A 192 17.39 -4.27 17.02
N ALA A 193 16.22 -4.86 17.21
CA ALA A 193 15.37 -5.43 16.16
C ALA A 193 14.76 -4.36 15.22
N ALA A 194 15.34 -3.15 15.15
CA ALA A 194 14.79 -1.98 14.48
C ALA A 194 15.54 -1.58 13.19
N ALA A 195 16.41 -2.44 12.66
CA ALA A 195 17.15 -2.16 11.42
C ALA A 195 16.57 -2.89 10.20
N ASN A 196 15.25 -2.86 10.00
CA ASN A 196 14.67 -3.11 8.68
C ASN A 196 14.52 -1.76 7.98
N GLY A 197 15.38 -1.51 6.99
CA GLY A 197 15.65 -0.22 6.35
C GLY A 197 14.53 0.40 5.51
N PHE A 198 13.35 0.60 6.09
CA PHE A 198 12.30 1.45 5.53
C PHE A 198 12.01 2.58 6.53
N HIS A 199 12.68 3.72 6.36
CA HIS A 199 12.26 4.95 7.02
C HIS A 199 11.02 5.49 6.30
N LEU A 200 9.86 5.45 6.96
CA LEU A 200 8.67 6.13 6.46
C LEU A 200 9.01 7.63 6.34
N LEU A 201 9.04 8.16 5.13
CA LEU A 201 9.10 9.61 4.93
C LEU A 201 7.75 10.15 5.41
N GLN A 202 7.77 10.79 6.58
CA GLN A 202 6.56 11.01 7.40
C GLN A 202 5.49 11.91 6.76
N ASP A 203 5.79 12.52 5.60
CA ASP A 203 4.89 13.45 4.90
C ASP A 203 4.69 13.14 3.41
N LEU A 204 5.23 12.01 2.91
CA LEU A 204 5.09 11.62 1.50
C LEU A 204 4.26 10.34 1.35
N PRO A 205 3.41 10.25 0.31
CA PRO A 205 2.75 9.00 -0.02
C PRO A 205 3.81 7.94 -0.34
N LEU A 206 3.75 6.80 0.35
CA LEU A 206 4.67 5.69 0.08
C LEU A 206 4.42 5.14 -1.33
N VAL A 207 5.48 5.01 -2.11
CA VAL A 207 5.44 4.39 -3.44
C VAL A 207 6.13 3.04 -3.40
N ILE A 208 5.37 1.99 -3.66
CA ILE A 208 5.86 0.62 -3.87
C ILE A 208 6.12 0.47 -5.37
N ALA A 209 7.37 0.38 -5.79
CA ALA A 209 7.69 0.09 -7.19
C ALA A 209 7.91 -1.41 -7.37
N ALA A 210 7.11 -2.06 -8.22
CA ALA A 210 7.25 -3.50 -8.48
C ALA A 210 6.80 -3.87 -9.90
N VAL A 211 7.42 -4.93 -10.43
CA VAL A 211 7.02 -5.53 -11.70
C VAL A 211 5.68 -6.25 -11.52
N PRO A 212 4.64 -5.92 -12.30
CA PRO A 212 3.36 -6.58 -12.15
C PRO A 212 3.44 -8.05 -12.55
N PRO A 213 2.80 -8.95 -11.79
CA PRO A 213 2.71 -10.36 -12.19
C PRO A 213 2.05 -10.50 -13.55
N ALA A 214 2.45 -11.53 -14.32
CA ALA A 214 1.79 -11.86 -15.58
C ALA A 214 0.29 -12.20 -15.40
N ALA A 215 -0.06 -12.77 -14.25
CA ALA A 215 -1.44 -13.06 -13.88
C ALA A 215 -2.24 -11.78 -13.60
N HIS A 216 -3.34 -11.60 -14.33
CA HIS A 216 -4.17 -10.40 -14.22
C HIS A 216 -4.66 -10.15 -12.78
N SER A 217 -4.48 -8.89 -12.34
CA SER A 217 -5.02 -8.35 -11.09
C SER A 217 -4.47 -8.98 -9.80
N ARG A 218 -3.33 -9.69 -9.85
CA ARG A 218 -2.58 -10.07 -8.65
C ARG A 218 -1.82 -8.85 -8.11
N LYS A 219 -2.06 -8.53 -6.84
CA LYS A 219 -1.45 -7.40 -6.13
C LYS A 219 -0.11 -7.83 -5.50
N PRO A 220 0.81 -6.90 -5.21
CA PRO A 220 1.99 -7.21 -4.43
C PRO A 220 1.60 -7.67 -3.02
N HIS A 221 2.41 -8.55 -2.42
CA HIS A 221 2.19 -9.03 -1.07
C HIS A 221 2.48 -7.89 -0.08
N LEU A 222 1.45 -7.45 0.64
CA LEU A 222 1.56 -6.30 1.55
C LEU A 222 2.09 -6.68 2.94
N GLY A 223 2.14 -7.97 3.29
CA GLY A 223 2.59 -8.46 4.60
C GLY A 223 3.93 -7.86 5.06
N PRO A 224 5.01 -7.92 4.25
CA PRO A 224 6.31 -7.34 4.61
C PRO A 224 6.29 -5.84 4.91
N LEU A 225 5.31 -5.10 4.37
CA LEU A 225 5.18 -3.65 4.56
C LEU A 225 4.24 -3.28 5.71
N LEU A 226 3.20 -4.09 5.95
CA LEU A 226 2.20 -3.82 6.97
C LEU A 226 2.57 -4.41 8.33
N LEU A 227 3.14 -5.62 8.38
CA LEU A 227 3.47 -6.31 9.64
C LEU A 227 4.40 -5.49 10.57
N PRO A 228 5.40 -4.75 10.08
CA PRO A 228 6.22 -3.88 10.94
C PRO A 228 5.45 -2.75 11.63
N LEU A 229 4.26 -2.41 11.12
CA LEU A 229 3.39 -1.36 11.69
C LEU A 229 2.42 -1.93 12.74
N LEU A 230 2.45 -3.22 13.01
CA LEU A 230 1.48 -3.93 13.83
C LEU A 230 2.15 -4.51 15.09
N PRO A 231 1.38 -4.75 16.16
CA PRO A 231 1.91 -5.41 17.35
C PRO A 231 2.41 -6.83 17.04
N PRO A 232 3.39 -7.36 17.79
CA PRO A 232 3.82 -8.75 17.68
C PRO A 232 2.63 -9.72 17.83
N GLY A 233 2.56 -10.73 16.96
CA GLY A 233 1.45 -11.69 16.96
C GLY A 233 0.14 -11.15 16.38
N ALA A 234 0.16 -10.00 15.68
CA ALA A 234 -1.00 -9.41 15.04
C ALA A 234 -1.72 -10.40 14.11
N ARG A 235 -2.99 -10.64 14.42
CA ARG A 235 -3.94 -11.36 13.54
C ARG A 235 -4.28 -10.49 12.33
N CYS A 236 -4.08 -11.05 11.14
CA CYS A 236 -4.32 -10.36 9.88
C CYS A 236 -5.35 -11.11 9.03
N LEU A 237 -6.19 -10.35 8.33
CA LEU A 237 -7.23 -10.86 7.43
C LEU A 237 -7.07 -10.25 6.04
N GLU A 238 -7.11 -11.08 5.00
CA GLU A 238 -7.34 -10.63 3.63
C GLU A 238 -8.77 -10.97 3.19
N MET A 239 -9.52 -9.95 2.79
CA MET A 239 -10.87 -10.08 2.24
C MET A 239 -10.86 -9.89 0.73
N PHE A 240 -11.71 -10.66 0.04
CA PHE A 240 -11.66 -10.85 -1.42
C PHE A 240 -10.36 -11.52 -1.87
N ALA A 241 -9.78 -12.33 -0.98
CA ALA A 241 -8.52 -13.01 -1.20
C ALA A 241 -8.56 -13.91 -2.45
N ARG A 242 -7.42 -13.95 -3.15
CA ARG A 242 -7.17 -14.85 -4.29
C ARG A 242 -5.93 -15.73 -4.10
N GLU A 243 -5.26 -15.54 -2.98
CA GLU A 243 -4.04 -16.21 -2.57
C GLU A 243 -4.12 -16.42 -1.05
N LEU A 244 -3.38 -17.40 -0.54
CA LEU A 244 -3.18 -17.60 0.88
C LEU A 244 -1.86 -16.96 1.29
N HIS A 245 -1.88 -16.24 2.40
CA HIS A 245 -0.68 -15.70 3.03
C HIS A 245 -0.40 -16.44 4.34
N SER A 246 0.85 -16.85 4.54
CA SER A 246 1.24 -17.54 5.77
C SER A 246 0.97 -16.65 7.00
N GLY A 247 0.27 -17.20 8.00
CA GLY A 247 -0.11 -16.47 9.22
C GLY A 247 -1.31 -15.53 9.07
N TRP A 248 -1.99 -15.51 7.91
CA TRP A 248 -3.15 -14.66 7.66
C TRP A 248 -4.42 -15.50 7.45
N THR A 249 -5.55 -15.01 7.94
CA THR A 249 -6.85 -15.52 7.50
C THR A 249 -7.14 -14.98 6.10
N SER A 250 -7.52 -15.84 5.17
CA SER A 250 -7.84 -15.46 3.79
C SER A 250 -9.31 -15.78 3.49
N TRP A 251 -10.10 -14.78 3.11
CA TRP A 251 -11.53 -14.92 2.85
C TRP A 251 -11.91 -14.40 1.47
N GLY A 252 -12.39 -15.30 0.60
CA GLY A 252 -12.86 -14.93 -0.74
C GLY A 252 -13.31 -16.14 -1.55
N ASN A 253 -14.13 -15.89 -2.58
CA ASN A 253 -14.66 -16.95 -3.45
C ASN A 253 -13.56 -17.64 -4.29
N GLU A 254 -12.38 -17.05 -4.37
CA GLU A 254 -11.26 -17.51 -5.18
C GLU A 254 -9.97 -17.63 -4.34
N ALA A 255 -10.05 -17.81 -3.01
CA ALA A 255 -8.89 -17.75 -2.10
C ALA A 255 -7.72 -18.69 -2.47
N LEU A 256 -7.99 -19.78 -3.20
CA LEU A 256 -6.99 -20.74 -3.65
C LEU A 256 -6.51 -20.53 -5.09
N LYS A 257 -6.95 -19.48 -5.78
CA LYS A 257 -6.75 -19.29 -7.23
C LYS A 257 -5.28 -19.25 -7.64
N PHE A 258 -4.42 -18.62 -6.83
CA PHE A 258 -2.99 -18.53 -7.11
C PHE A 258 -2.14 -19.54 -6.31
N GLN A 259 -2.75 -20.64 -5.85
CA GLN A 259 -2.06 -21.72 -5.12
C GLN A 259 -1.63 -22.89 -6.02
N SER A 260 -1.70 -22.74 -7.34
CA SER A 260 -1.21 -23.75 -8.29
C SER A 260 0.31 -23.77 -8.32
N THR A 261 0.91 -24.96 -8.43
CA THR A 261 2.36 -25.14 -8.65
C THR A 261 2.87 -24.37 -9.87
N ALA A 262 2.03 -24.14 -10.89
CA ALA A 262 2.37 -23.30 -12.04
C ALA A 262 2.64 -21.82 -11.70
N CYS A 263 2.29 -21.38 -10.48
CA CYS A 263 2.57 -20.02 -9.97
C CYS A 263 3.88 -19.92 -9.19
N PHE A 264 4.62 -21.03 -9.04
CA PHE A 264 5.88 -21.10 -8.29
C PHE A 264 7.00 -21.64 -9.17
N GLU A 265 8.20 -21.10 -9.00
CA GLU A 265 9.40 -21.73 -9.55
C GLU A 265 9.82 -22.89 -8.64
N PRO A 266 10.29 -24.02 -9.20
CA PRO A 266 10.88 -25.08 -8.40
C PRO A 266 12.05 -24.51 -7.58
N ALA A 267 12.12 -24.85 -6.29
CA ALA A 267 13.29 -24.51 -5.51
C ALA A 267 14.52 -25.14 -6.17
N VAL A 268 15.52 -24.33 -6.52
CA VAL A 268 16.81 -24.85 -6.96
C VAL A 268 17.41 -25.56 -5.74
N ALA A 269 17.59 -26.87 -5.84
CA ALA A 269 18.25 -27.62 -4.79
C ALA A 269 19.66 -27.05 -4.61
N THR A 270 19.91 -26.39 -3.48
CA THR A 270 21.27 -26.12 -3.03
C THR A 270 21.88 -27.44 -2.59
N GLU A 271 22.80 -27.96 -3.40
CA GLU A 271 23.73 -29.04 -3.03
C GLU A 271 24.72 -28.59 -1.94
#